data_AF-V9IKM8-F1
#
_entry.id   AF-V9IKM8-F1
#
_cell.length_a   1.000
_cell.length_b   1.000
_cell.length_c   1.000
_cell.angle_alpha   90.00
_cell.angle_beta   90.00
_cell.angle_gamma   90.00
#
_symmetry.space_group_name_H-M   'P 1'
#
loop_
_entity.id
_entity.type
_entity.pdbx_description
1 polymer ?
#
loop_
_entity_poly.entity_id
_entity_poly.type
_entity_poly.pdbx_seq_one_letter_code
_entity_poly.pdbx_strand_id
1 'polypeptide(L)'
;MKTNNQDTFCKKMRKATKEIHSISDSLVNAKLAFGFLDNSVWADGLLVFYEVFRYLELAMIRWKDTEIGLFLHEELRRTEAFEIDLEFYLGKEWKKNLNIRDSVTKYLIHLKEIEDTEPILLIAYIYHLYMGLLSGGIILRKKRELMKKFWPFKEYQMNGNNITNFENSNIFQLKQHMRDTMNKIAEKLDEDTKNKLIEESKTVFTLNNEIIRSIQGTGTIMLKKTIYFVIPIMLIFLAFFVSFRKM
;
A
#
# COMPACT_ATOMS: atom_id res chain seq x y z
N MET A 1 -42.96 -0.81 3.13
CA MET A 1 -42.37 0.07 2.09
C MET A 1 -41.36 -0.74 1.29
N LYS A 2 -41.57 -0.90 -0.01
CA LYS A 2 -40.65 -1.61 -0.90
C LYS A 2 -39.36 -0.80 -1.00
N THR A 3 -38.24 -1.33 -0.50
CA THR A 3 -36.91 -0.79 -0.78
C THR A 3 -36.67 -0.92 -2.28
N ASN A 4 -36.65 0.22 -2.98
CA ASN A 4 -36.39 0.26 -4.41
C ASN A 4 -35.04 -0.43 -4.68
N ASN A 5 -35.06 -1.39 -5.60
CA ASN A 5 -33.93 -2.23 -6.00
C ASN A 5 -32.93 -1.44 -6.88
N GLN A 6 -32.53 -0.23 -6.46
CA GLN A 6 -31.43 0.49 -7.08
C GLN A 6 -30.11 -0.01 -6.47
N ASP A 7 -29.20 -0.47 -7.32
CA ASP A 7 -27.85 -0.79 -6.90
C ASP A 7 -27.16 0.49 -6.38
N THR A 8 -26.79 0.48 -5.10
CA THR A 8 -26.00 1.54 -4.45
C THR A 8 -24.76 1.86 -5.28
N PHE A 9 -24.25 3.10 -5.22
CA PHE A 9 -23.07 3.50 -5.99
C PHE A 9 -21.86 2.58 -5.75
N CYS A 10 -21.61 2.17 -4.50
CA CYS A 10 -20.57 1.19 -4.17
C CYS A 10 -20.71 -0.16 -4.93
N LYS A 11 -21.95 -0.63 -5.16
CA LYS A 11 -22.20 -1.85 -5.95
C LYS A 11 -21.86 -1.63 -7.42
N LYS A 12 -22.18 -0.45 -7.98
CA LYS A 12 -21.79 -0.07 -9.34
C LYS A 12 -20.27 -0.05 -9.50
N MET A 13 -19.55 0.61 -8.58
CA MET A 13 -18.08 0.62 -8.55
C MET A 13 -17.51 -0.80 -8.49
N ARG A 14 -18.00 -1.64 -7.56
CA ARG A 14 -17.56 -3.03 -7.42
C ARG A 14 -17.81 -3.86 -8.70
N LYS A 15 -18.95 -3.65 -9.37
CA LYS A 15 -19.25 -4.33 -10.64
C LYS A 15 -18.28 -3.89 -11.73
N ALA A 16 -18.01 -2.60 -11.84
CA ALA A 16 -17.12 -2.03 -12.85
C ALA A 16 -15.65 -2.45 -12.68
N THR A 17 -15.20 -2.68 -11.45
CA THR A 17 -13.80 -3.05 -11.16
C THR A 17 -13.58 -4.56 -11.02
N LYS A 18 -14.61 -5.40 -11.17
CA LYS A 18 -14.54 -6.85 -10.89
C LYS A 18 -13.40 -7.55 -11.63
N GLU A 19 -13.26 -7.30 -12.93
CA GLU A 19 -12.26 -7.99 -13.77
C GLU A 19 -10.83 -7.56 -13.40
N ILE A 20 -10.58 -6.26 -13.30
CA ILE A 20 -9.26 -5.74 -12.95
C ILE A 20 -8.88 -6.02 -11.49
N HIS A 21 -9.86 -6.11 -10.58
CA HIS A 21 -9.65 -6.60 -9.22
C HIS A 21 -9.17 -8.06 -9.24
N SER A 22 -9.75 -8.92 -10.07
CA SER A 22 -9.31 -10.32 -10.19
C SER A 22 -7.86 -10.43 -10.65
N ILE A 23 -7.43 -9.56 -11.58
CA ILE A 23 -6.02 -9.50 -12.00
C ILE A 23 -5.13 -9.11 -10.81
N SER A 24 -5.57 -8.13 -10.02
CA SER A 24 -4.88 -7.67 -8.81
C SER A 24 -4.71 -8.80 -7.80
N ASP A 25 -5.77 -9.55 -7.53
CA ASP A 25 -5.74 -10.71 -6.64
C ASP A 25 -4.75 -11.78 -7.13
N SER A 26 -4.73 -12.07 -8.44
CA SER A 26 -3.78 -13.02 -9.02
C SER A 26 -2.33 -12.55 -8.87
N LEU A 27 -2.05 -11.27 -9.15
CA LEU A 27 -0.71 -10.70 -9.02
C LEU A 27 -0.22 -10.75 -7.56
N VAL A 28 -1.06 -10.33 -6.61
CA VAL A 28 -0.72 -10.35 -5.19
C VAL A 28 -0.48 -11.77 -4.70
N ASN A 29 -1.36 -12.72 -5.05
CA ASN A 29 -1.19 -14.12 -4.65
C ASN A 29 0.07 -14.75 -5.28
N ALA A 30 0.43 -14.39 -6.51
CA ALA A 30 1.68 -14.84 -7.13
C ALA A 30 2.91 -14.27 -6.40
N LYS A 31 2.94 -12.96 -6.12
CA LYS A 31 4.03 -12.32 -5.35
C LYS A 31 4.18 -12.94 -3.97
N LEU A 32 3.07 -13.24 -3.30
CA LEU A 32 3.09 -14.00 -2.06
C LEU A 32 3.66 -15.39 -2.28
N ALA A 33 3.17 -16.18 -3.24
CA ALA A 33 3.63 -17.55 -3.43
C ALA A 33 5.16 -17.65 -3.60
N PHE A 34 5.76 -16.71 -4.32
CA PHE A 34 7.22 -16.66 -4.56
C PHE A 34 8.02 -15.90 -3.48
N GLY A 35 7.37 -15.11 -2.62
CA GLY A 35 8.00 -14.25 -1.61
C GLY A 35 7.47 -14.44 -0.18
N PHE A 36 6.77 -15.55 0.08
CA PHE A 36 5.79 -15.68 1.19
C PHE A 36 6.37 -15.45 2.59
N LEU A 37 7.65 -15.77 2.76
CA LEU A 37 8.38 -15.64 4.02
C LEU A 37 9.49 -14.59 3.94
N ASP A 38 9.68 -13.96 2.80
CA ASP A 38 10.72 -12.97 2.63
C ASP A 38 10.26 -11.61 3.15
N ASN A 39 10.83 -11.21 4.29
CA ASN A 39 10.61 -9.88 4.86
C ASN A 39 11.04 -8.76 3.89
N SER A 40 12.00 -9.03 3.00
CA SER A 40 12.45 -8.09 1.97
C SER A 40 11.34 -7.78 0.96
N VAL A 41 10.60 -8.80 0.52
CA VAL A 41 9.47 -8.66 -0.43
C VAL A 41 8.29 -8.00 0.27
N TRP A 42 8.03 -8.35 1.53
CA TRP A 42 6.98 -7.69 2.31
C TRP A 42 7.26 -6.20 2.51
N ALA A 43 8.48 -5.86 2.92
CA ALA A 43 8.88 -4.47 3.14
C ALA A 43 8.86 -3.66 1.85
N ASP A 44 9.29 -4.24 0.73
CA ASP A 44 9.20 -3.62 -0.59
C ASP A 44 7.74 -3.36 -0.99
N GLY A 45 6.84 -4.30 -0.69
CA GLY A 45 5.39 -4.11 -0.84
C GLY A 45 4.85 -2.95 0.00
N LEU A 46 5.28 -2.81 1.26
CA LEU A 46 4.90 -1.66 2.09
C LEU A 46 5.45 -0.35 1.52
N LEU A 47 6.70 -0.36 1.05
CA LEU A 47 7.39 0.82 0.55
C LEU A 47 6.68 1.43 -0.66
N VAL A 48 6.22 0.60 -1.59
CA VAL A 48 5.54 1.08 -2.81
C VAL A 48 4.15 1.68 -2.56
N PHE A 49 3.49 1.33 -1.44
CA PHE A 49 2.20 1.90 -1.06
C PHE A 49 2.31 3.06 -0.07
N TYR A 50 3.42 3.20 0.66
CA TYR A 50 3.60 4.21 1.71
C TYR A 50 3.29 5.63 1.23
N GLU A 51 3.94 6.07 0.15
CA GLU A 51 3.76 7.44 -0.36
C GLU A 51 2.34 7.67 -0.90
N VAL A 52 1.70 6.65 -1.46
CA VAL A 52 0.32 6.73 -1.97
C VAL A 52 -0.66 6.93 -0.82
N PHE A 53 -0.58 6.12 0.24
CA PHE A 53 -1.43 6.29 1.42
C PHE A 53 -1.15 7.61 2.13
N ARG A 54 0.12 8.00 2.28
CA ARG A 54 0.51 9.28 2.88
C ARG A 54 -0.07 10.47 2.11
N TYR A 55 -0.01 10.43 0.78
CA TYR A 55 -0.61 11.45 -0.07
C TYR A 55 -2.11 11.60 0.18
N LEU A 56 -2.85 10.48 0.15
CA LEU A 56 -4.30 10.47 0.31
C LEU A 56 -4.74 10.86 1.73
N GLU A 57 -4.00 10.44 2.76
CA GLU A 57 -4.25 10.85 4.15
C GLU A 57 -4.08 12.37 4.30
N LEU A 58 -3.01 12.94 3.74
CA LEU A 58 -2.81 14.38 3.73
C LEU A 58 -3.85 15.11 2.86
N ALA A 59 -4.32 14.51 1.77
CA ALA A 59 -5.39 15.09 0.95
C ALA A 59 -6.70 15.19 1.72
N MET A 60 -7.08 14.15 2.48
CA MET A 60 -8.27 14.21 3.35
C MET A 60 -8.16 15.32 4.41
N ILE A 61 -6.95 15.62 4.90
CA ILE A 61 -6.70 16.73 5.83
C ILE A 61 -6.79 18.09 5.12
N ARG A 62 -6.16 18.23 3.94
CA ARG A 62 -6.22 19.47 3.13
C ARG A 62 -7.65 19.84 2.74
N TRP A 63 -8.45 18.83 2.41
CA TRP A 63 -9.83 18.97 1.93
C TRP A 63 -10.87 18.60 3.01
N LYS A 64 -10.53 18.78 4.29
CA LYS A 64 -11.35 18.35 5.45
C LYS A 64 -12.77 18.93 5.45
N ASP A 65 -12.95 20.11 4.88
CA ASP A 65 -14.24 20.83 4.86
C ASP A 65 -15.07 20.52 3.59
N THR A 66 -14.70 19.48 2.82
CA THR A 66 -15.41 18.99 1.62
C THR A 66 -15.82 17.51 1.77
N GLU A 67 -16.47 16.94 0.76
CA GLU A 67 -16.83 15.52 0.69
C GLU A 67 -15.61 14.59 0.88
N ILE A 68 -14.42 15.01 0.48
CA ILE A 68 -13.17 14.22 0.62
C ILE A 68 -12.83 14.03 2.10
N GLY A 69 -13.01 15.08 2.91
CA GLY A 69 -12.78 15.07 4.35
C GLY A 69 -13.69 14.14 5.13
N LEU A 70 -14.83 13.74 4.57
CA LEU A 70 -15.79 12.83 5.23
C LEU A 70 -15.24 11.40 5.41
N PHE A 71 -14.17 11.05 4.69
CA PHE A 71 -13.46 9.77 4.87
C PHE A 71 -12.40 9.83 5.98
N LEU A 72 -12.09 11.02 6.50
CA LEU A 72 -11.12 11.18 7.58
C LEU A 72 -11.70 10.58 8.87
N HIS A 73 -11.06 9.50 9.34
CA HIS A 73 -11.41 8.79 10.56
C HIS A 73 -10.11 8.42 11.25
N GLU A 74 -9.98 8.70 12.56
CA GLU A 74 -8.71 8.57 13.28
C GLU A 74 -8.14 7.14 13.16
N GLU A 75 -9.02 6.15 13.32
CA GLU A 75 -8.69 4.73 13.24
C GLU A 75 -8.30 4.26 11.83
N LEU A 76 -8.61 5.05 10.78
CA LEU A 76 -8.17 4.78 9.41
C LEU A 76 -6.85 5.46 9.04
N ARG A 77 -6.26 6.31 9.89
CA ARG A 77 -4.95 6.92 9.59
C ARG A 77 -3.87 5.85 9.55
N ARG A 78 -3.12 5.72 8.45
CA ARG A 78 -2.17 4.60 8.24
C ARG A 78 -0.74 5.03 8.05
N THR A 79 -0.46 6.31 7.82
CA THR A 79 0.89 6.80 7.57
C THR A 79 1.86 6.37 8.68
N GLU A 80 1.53 6.66 9.94
CA GLU A 80 2.37 6.26 11.08
C GLU A 80 2.56 4.73 11.17
N ALA A 81 1.49 3.97 10.94
CA ALA A 81 1.55 2.51 10.95
C ALA A 81 2.48 1.93 9.85
N PHE A 82 2.52 2.55 8.66
CA PHE A 82 3.51 2.25 7.64
C PHE A 82 4.93 2.54 8.13
N GLU A 83 5.15 3.69 8.76
CA GLU A 83 6.49 4.10 9.21
C GLU A 83 7.07 3.16 10.27
N ILE A 84 6.23 2.73 11.21
CA ILE A 84 6.60 1.74 12.23
C ILE A 84 6.96 0.40 11.59
N ASP A 85 6.13 -0.08 10.64
CA ASP A 85 6.40 -1.35 9.96
C ASP A 85 7.65 -1.28 9.08
N LEU A 86 7.85 -0.17 8.36
CA LEU A 86 9.02 0.04 7.51
C LEU A 86 10.31 0.18 8.33
N GLU A 87 10.28 0.88 9.47
CA GLU A 87 11.40 0.91 10.40
C GLU A 87 11.73 -0.48 10.94
N PHE A 88 10.71 -1.27 11.28
CA PHE A 88 10.91 -2.64 11.73
C PHE A 88 11.61 -3.51 10.67
N TYR A 89 11.22 -3.42 9.40
CA TYR A 89 11.79 -4.26 8.35
C TYR A 89 13.10 -3.75 7.74
N LEU A 90 13.28 -2.43 7.65
CA LEU A 90 14.37 -1.78 6.93
C LEU A 90 15.36 -1.03 7.83
N GLY A 91 15.05 -0.92 9.13
CA GLY A 91 15.83 -0.19 10.14
C GLY A 91 15.51 1.31 10.21
N LYS A 92 16.01 1.98 11.26
CA LYS A 92 15.76 3.40 11.57
C LYS A 92 16.05 4.39 10.43
N GLU A 93 16.98 4.01 9.55
CA GLU A 93 17.46 4.85 8.45
C GLU A 93 16.78 4.53 7.11
N TRP A 94 15.61 3.91 7.14
CA TRP A 94 14.88 3.52 5.93
C TRP A 94 14.50 4.73 5.08
N LYS A 95 14.10 5.86 5.70
CA LYS A 95 13.76 7.10 4.98
C LYS A 95 14.93 7.70 4.22
N LYS A 96 16.17 7.63 4.75
CA LYS A 96 17.37 8.17 4.06
C LYS A 96 17.67 7.46 2.74
N ASN A 97 17.20 6.23 2.59
CA ASN A 97 17.44 5.39 1.41
C ASN A 97 16.16 5.20 0.57
N LEU A 98 15.13 6.01 0.82
CA LEU A 98 13.87 5.92 0.10
C LEU A 98 14.09 6.37 -1.34
N ASN A 99 14.09 5.40 -2.26
CA ASN A 99 14.05 5.67 -3.69
C ASN A 99 12.62 5.40 -4.19
N ILE A 100 11.90 6.45 -4.57
CA ILE A 100 10.54 6.34 -5.08
C ILE A 100 10.62 5.71 -6.48
N ARG A 101 9.93 4.58 -6.68
CA ARG A 101 9.90 3.89 -7.97
C ARG A 101 9.13 4.70 -9.00
N ASP A 102 9.51 4.61 -10.27
CA ASP A 102 8.81 5.28 -11.37
C ASP A 102 7.31 4.98 -11.39
N SER A 103 6.90 3.75 -11.06
CA SER A 103 5.50 3.35 -10.94
C SER A 103 4.76 4.09 -9.83
N VAL A 104 5.43 4.35 -8.70
CA VAL A 104 4.88 5.13 -7.57
C VAL A 104 4.86 6.62 -7.91
N THR A 105 5.93 7.14 -8.53
CA THR A 105 5.99 8.53 -9.02
C THR A 105 4.87 8.83 -10.00
N LYS A 106 4.64 7.94 -10.97
CA LYS A 106 3.52 8.04 -11.93
C LYS A 106 2.17 8.08 -11.22
N TYR A 107 1.98 7.23 -10.20
CA TYR A 107 0.78 7.24 -9.38
C TYR A 107 0.60 8.60 -8.68
N LEU A 108 1.63 9.10 -8.00
CA LEU A 108 1.57 10.38 -7.29
C LEU A 108 1.32 11.58 -8.22
N ILE A 109 1.89 11.56 -9.42
CA ILE A 109 1.62 12.57 -10.46
C ILE A 109 0.13 12.55 -10.83
N HIS A 110 -0.43 11.37 -11.11
CA HIS A 110 -1.85 11.22 -11.44
C HIS A 110 -2.76 11.72 -10.30
N LEU A 111 -2.43 11.38 -9.05
CA LEU A 111 -3.18 11.87 -7.88
C LEU A 111 -3.10 13.40 -7.76
N LYS A 112 -1.95 14.00 -8.06
CA LYS A 112 -1.77 15.45 -8.04
C LYS A 112 -2.57 16.14 -9.13
N GLU A 113 -2.55 15.59 -10.34
CA GLU A 113 -3.33 16.10 -11.47
C GLU A 113 -4.84 16.07 -11.15
N ILE A 114 -5.34 14.98 -10.58
CA ILE A 114 -6.73 14.90 -10.10
C ILE A 114 -7.00 15.95 -9.02
N GLU A 115 -6.14 16.07 -8.02
CA GLU A 115 -6.35 17.04 -6.94
C GLU A 115 -6.40 18.48 -7.44
N ASP A 116 -5.63 18.81 -8.47
CA ASP A 116 -5.57 20.15 -9.05
C ASP A 116 -6.75 20.46 -9.97
N THR A 117 -7.35 19.44 -10.59
CA THR A 117 -8.36 19.62 -11.64
C THR A 117 -9.77 19.29 -11.18
N GLU A 118 -9.96 18.14 -10.54
CA GLU A 118 -11.25 17.64 -10.08
C GLU A 118 -11.09 16.85 -8.77
N PRO A 119 -10.73 17.52 -7.65
CA PRO A 119 -10.30 16.86 -6.41
C PRO A 119 -11.30 15.85 -5.84
N ILE A 120 -12.60 15.99 -6.12
CA ILE A 120 -13.63 15.02 -5.71
C ILE A 120 -13.33 13.60 -6.20
N LEU A 121 -12.62 13.42 -7.33
CA LEU A 121 -12.29 12.10 -7.85
C LEU A 121 -11.27 11.34 -6.97
N LEU A 122 -10.56 12.02 -6.05
CA LEU A 122 -9.68 11.37 -5.06
C LEU A 122 -10.43 10.36 -4.19
N ILE A 123 -11.75 10.51 -4.01
CA ILE A 123 -12.52 9.58 -3.19
C ILE A 123 -12.56 8.16 -3.78
N ALA A 124 -12.34 7.99 -5.09
CA ALA A 124 -12.20 6.65 -5.68
C ALA A 124 -10.94 5.94 -5.15
N TYR A 125 -9.83 6.67 -5.04
CA TYR A 125 -8.54 6.19 -4.54
C TYR A 125 -8.62 5.87 -3.05
N ILE A 126 -9.12 6.82 -2.26
CA ILE A 126 -9.36 6.64 -0.82
C ILE A 126 -10.23 5.40 -0.61
N TYR A 127 -11.38 5.32 -1.27
CA TYR A 127 -12.31 4.21 -1.10
C TYR A 127 -11.66 2.84 -1.39
N HIS A 128 -11.06 2.66 -2.57
CA HIS A 128 -10.56 1.35 -2.98
C HIS A 128 -9.31 0.92 -2.21
N LEU A 129 -8.37 1.83 -1.92
CA LEU A 129 -7.15 1.48 -1.17
C LEU A 129 -7.49 1.10 0.28
N TYR A 130 -8.36 1.86 0.96
CA TYR A 130 -8.78 1.54 2.32
C TYR A 130 -9.66 0.29 2.38
N MET A 131 -10.60 0.11 1.45
CA MET A 131 -11.40 -1.11 1.37
C MET A 131 -10.53 -2.35 1.07
N GLY A 132 -9.51 -2.20 0.22
CA GLY A 132 -8.50 -3.21 -0.05
C GLY A 132 -7.70 -3.57 1.20
N LEU A 133 -7.24 -2.57 1.96
CA LEU A 133 -6.50 -2.77 3.20
C LEU A 133 -7.35 -3.49 4.27
N LEU A 134 -8.58 -3.03 4.49
CA LEU A 134 -9.55 -3.60 5.46
C LEU A 134 -10.07 -4.99 5.07
N SER A 135 -9.73 -5.48 3.87
CA SER A 135 -10.17 -6.78 3.35
C SER A 135 -8.97 -7.64 2.99
N GLY A 136 -8.37 -7.38 1.81
CA GLY A 136 -7.20 -8.10 1.30
C GLY A 136 -6.00 -7.99 2.23
N GLY A 137 -5.71 -6.80 2.77
CA GLY A 137 -4.58 -6.59 3.70
C GLY A 137 -4.63 -7.49 4.94
N ILE A 138 -5.81 -7.61 5.55
CA ILE A 138 -6.00 -8.49 6.73
C ILE A 138 -5.86 -9.96 6.35
N ILE A 139 -6.38 -10.37 5.19
CA ILE A 139 -6.23 -11.75 4.70
C ILE A 139 -4.75 -12.06 4.42
N LEU A 140 -4.03 -11.12 3.80
CA LEU A 140 -2.60 -11.19 3.51
C LEU A 140 -1.79 -11.39 4.79
N ARG A 141 -2.04 -10.58 5.84
CA ARG A 141 -1.41 -10.75 7.15
C ARG A 141 -1.66 -12.15 7.72
N LYS A 142 -2.93 -12.56 7.83
CA LYS A 142 -3.31 -13.86 8.41
C LYS A 142 -2.67 -15.03 7.68
N LYS A 143 -2.64 -14.99 6.35
CA LYS A 143 -1.96 -15.98 5.50
C LYS A 143 -0.47 -16.07 5.85
N ARG A 144 0.21 -14.92 5.97
CA ARG A 144 1.63 -14.84 6.34
C ARG A 144 1.89 -15.35 7.76
N GLU A 145 1.08 -14.96 8.74
CA GLU A 145 1.16 -15.45 10.13
C GLU A 145 0.99 -16.97 10.21
N LEU A 146 0.01 -17.52 9.49
CA LEU A 146 -0.23 -18.95 9.45
C LEU A 146 0.98 -19.72 8.88
N MET A 147 1.55 -19.25 7.78
CA MET A 147 2.71 -19.92 7.17
C MET A 147 3.97 -19.84 8.03
N LYS A 148 4.18 -18.74 8.78
CA LYS A 148 5.27 -18.65 9.75
C LYS A 148 5.16 -19.72 10.85
N LYS A 149 3.95 -20.06 11.31
CA LYS A 149 3.72 -21.13 12.30
C LYS A 149 4.13 -22.52 11.79
N PHE A 150 4.02 -22.76 10.48
CA PHE A 150 4.42 -24.03 9.87
C PHE A 150 5.94 -24.15 9.62
N TRP A 151 6.72 -23.10 9.87
CA TRP A 151 8.19 -23.10 9.75
C TRP A 151 8.86 -22.76 11.09
N PRO A 152 8.80 -23.67 12.09
CA PRO A 152 9.19 -23.40 13.48
C PRO A 152 10.69 -23.15 13.71
N PHE A 153 11.53 -23.38 12.70
CA PHE A 153 12.99 -23.25 12.82
C PHE A 153 13.53 -21.82 12.66
N LYS A 154 12.66 -20.81 12.52
CA LYS A 154 13.07 -19.41 12.42
C LYS A 154 12.29 -18.60 13.45
N GLU A 155 13.02 -17.95 14.36
CA GLU A 155 12.44 -17.05 15.35
C GLU A 155 11.83 -15.86 14.61
N TYR A 156 10.49 -15.81 14.53
CA TYR A 156 9.77 -14.72 13.90
C TYR A 156 9.24 -13.79 14.99
N GLN A 157 9.75 -12.57 15.04
CA GLN A 157 9.11 -11.52 15.82
C GLN A 157 7.72 -11.25 15.24
N MET A 158 6.70 -11.16 16.11
CA MET A 158 5.31 -10.88 15.73
C MET A 158 5.05 -9.41 15.33
N ASN A 159 6.09 -8.58 15.35
CA ASN A 159 6.06 -7.18 14.97
C ASN A 159 5.99 -6.99 13.44
N GLY A 160 5.77 -5.75 12.99
CA GLY A 160 5.73 -5.41 11.57
C GLY A 160 4.39 -5.68 10.88
N ASN A 161 3.29 -5.54 11.62
CA ASN A 161 1.91 -5.71 11.12
C ASN A 161 0.99 -4.52 11.47
N ASN A 162 1.54 -3.41 11.93
CA ASN A 162 0.80 -2.23 12.41
C ASN A 162 -0.14 -1.68 11.34
N ILE A 163 0.25 -1.74 10.07
CA ILE A 163 -0.59 -1.27 8.96
C ILE A 163 -1.96 -1.95 8.89
N THR A 164 -2.06 -3.20 9.32
CA THR A 164 -3.33 -3.96 9.37
C THR A 164 -3.86 -4.14 10.79
N ASN A 165 -3.16 -3.59 11.78
CA ASN A 165 -3.62 -3.55 13.15
C ASN A 165 -4.47 -2.29 13.31
N PHE A 166 -5.77 -2.50 13.48
CA PHE A 166 -6.74 -1.44 13.78
C PHE A 166 -7.15 -1.49 15.26
N GLU A 167 -6.28 -2.05 16.11
CA GLU A 167 -6.47 -2.14 17.57
C GLU A 167 -7.86 -2.68 17.96
N ASN A 168 -8.63 -1.88 18.71
CA ASN A 168 -9.97 -2.21 19.20
C ASN A 168 -11.08 -1.86 18.20
N SER A 169 -10.75 -1.33 17.03
CA SER A 169 -11.75 -0.96 16.02
C SER A 169 -12.37 -2.19 15.38
N ASN A 170 -13.68 -2.16 15.23
CA ASN A 170 -14.40 -3.19 14.52
C ASN A 170 -14.24 -3.01 12.99
N ILE A 171 -13.47 -3.89 12.36
CA ILE A 171 -13.24 -3.91 10.90
C ILE A 171 -14.54 -3.89 10.09
N PHE A 172 -15.60 -4.55 10.57
CA PHE A 172 -16.89 -4.51 9.90
C PHE A 172 -17.48 -3.10 9.89
N GLN A 173 -17.42 -2.40 11.03
CA GLN A 173 -17.89 -1.02 11.17
C GLN A 173 -17.05 -0.06 10.33
N LEU A 174 -15.73 -0.20 10.32
CA LEU A 174 -14.85 0.62 9.46
C LEU A 174 -15.19 0.46 7.98
N LYS A 175 -15.37 -0.77 7.51
CA LYS A 175 -15.80 -1.00 6.11
C LYS A 175 -17.22 -0.48 5.83
N GLN A 176 -18.09 -0.51 6.83
CA GLN A 176 -19.45 -0.01 6.69
C GLN A 176 -19.44 1.52 6.59
N HIS A 177 -18.68 2.19 7.45
CA HIS A 177 -18.42 3.63 7.37
C HIS A 177 -17.93 4.04 5.97
N MET A 178 -16.90 3.36 5.42
CA MET A 178 -16.40 3.65 4.07
C MET A 178 -17.49 3.54 2.99
N ARG A 179 -18.37 2.53 3.06
CA ARG A 179 -19.46 2.34 2.11
C ARG A 179 -20.54 3.41 2.25
N ASP A 180 -20.92 3.71 3.48
CA ASP A 180 -21.99 4.67 3.76
C ASP A 180 -21.56 6.09 3.39
N THR A 181 -20.32 6.46 3.70
CA THR A 181 -19.72 7.73 3.25
C THR A 181 -19.72 7.86 1.73
N MET A 182 -19.23 6.85 1.01
CA MET A 182 -19.21 6.86 -0.45
C MET A 182 -20.62 6.95 -1.06
N ASN A 183 -21.57 6.15 -0.57
CA ASN A 183 -22.94 6.18 -1.07
C ASN A 183 -23.62 7.54 -0.80
N LYS A 184 -23.42 8.11 0.39
CA LYS A 184 -23.97 9.41 0.78
C LYS A 184 -23.41 10.56 -0.06
N ILE A 185 -22.12 10.53 -0.38
CA ILE A 185 -21.50 11.51 -1.29
C ILE A 185 -22.11 11.36 -2.68
N ALA A 186 -22.18 10.12 -3.20
CA ALA A 186 -22.69 9.84 -4.53
C ALA A 186 -24.16 10.26 -4.73
N GLU A 187 -25.00 10.26 -3.69
CA GLU A 187 -26.38 10.76 -3.78
C GLU A 187 -26.47 12.24 -4.22
N LYS A 188 -25.41 13.02 -4.00
CA LYS A 188 -25.36 14.45 -4.32
C LYS A 188 -24.66 14.78 -5.63
N LEU A 189 -24.01 13.79 -6.25
CA LEU A 189 -23.23 13.99 -7.49
C LEU A 189 -24.11 13.82 -8.72
N ASP A 190 -23.82 14.59 -9.76
CA ASP A 190 -24.38 14.37 -11.10
C ASP A 190 -23.84 13.05 -11.71
N GLU A 191 -24.46 12.59 -12.79
CA GLU A 191 -24.09 11.33 -13.43
C GLU A 191 -22.74 11.39 -14.17
N ASP A 192 -22.28 12.55 -14.62
CA ASP A 192 -20.96 12.71 -15.25
C ASP A 192 -19.85 12.46 -14.23
N THR A 193 -19.93 13.13 -13.07
CA THR A 193 -18.99 12.94 -11.96
C THR A 193 -19.00 11.49 -11.45
N LYS A 194 -20.18 10.86 -11.34
CA LYS A 194 -20.29 9.43 -10.98
C LYS A 194 -19.61 8.52 -12.00
N ASN A 195 -19.75 8.81 -13.29
CA ASN A 195 -19.10 8.03 -14.35
C ASN A 195 -17.58 8.20 -14.30
N LYS A 196 -17.08 9.43 -14.09
CA LYS A 196 -15.64 9.68 -13.86
C LYS A 196 -15.11 8.92 -12.66
N LEU A 197 -15.84 8.89 -11.53
CA LEU A 197 -15.48 8.08 -10.36
C LEU A 197 -15.41 6.58 -10.66
N ILE A 198 -16.28 6.07 -11.54
CA ILE A 198 -16.25 4.68 -11.99
C ILE A 198 -15.03 4.40 -12.89
N GLU A 199 -14.67 5.33 -13.77
CA GLU A 199 -13.46 5.19 -14.59
C GLU A 199 -12.19 5.30 -13.74
N GLU A 200 -12.11 6.28 -12.86
CA GLU A 200 -11.01 6.41 -11.89
C GLU A 200 -10.92 5.19 -10.97
N SER A 201 -12.05 4.57 -10.62
CA SER A 201 -12.04 3.29 -9.89
C SER A 201 -11.29 2.19 -10.64
N LYS A 202 -11.38 2.13 -11.97
CA LYS A 202 -10.61 1.18 -12.78
C LYS A 202 -9.14 1.59 -12.81
N THR A 203 -8.87 2.90 -12.98
CA THR A 203 -7.51 3.47 -12.96
C THR A 203 -6.77 3.14 -11.65
N VAL A 204 -7.45 3.19 -10.50
CA VAL A 204 -6.91 2.76 -9.20
C VAL A 204 -6.31 1.36 -9.30
N PHE A 205 -7.06 0.39 -9.82
CA PHE A 205 -6.56 -0.98 -9.95
C PHE A 205 -5.46 -1.10 -11.01
N THR A 206 -5.51 -0.33 -12.11
CA THR A 206 -4.43 -0.28 -13.10
C THR A 206 -3.12 0.16 -12.45
N LEU A 207 -3.13 1.29 -11.74
CA LEU A 207 -1.96 1.86 -11.06
C LEU A 207 -1.48 0.95 -9.92
N ASN A 208 -2.41 0.39 -9.12
CA ASN A 208 -2.09 -0.59 -8.09
C ASN A 208 -1.37 -1.82 -8.69
N ASN A 209 -1.84 -2.31 -9.83
CA ASN A 209 -1.21 -3.46 -10.50
C ASN A 209 0.17 -3.13 -11.06
N GLU A 210 0.40 -1.90 -11.52
CA GLU A 210 1.71 -1.43 -11.97
C GLU A 210 2.72 -1.39 -10.81
N ILE A 211 2.34 -0.79 -9.67
CA ILE A 211 3.21 -0.76 -8.47
C ILE A 211 3.44 -2.17 -7.92
N ILE A 212 2.43 -3.05 -7.88
CA ILE A 212 2.58 -4.44 -7.39
C ILE A 212 3.54 -5.23 -8.28
N ARG A 213 3.47 -5.07 -9.61
CA ARG A 213 4.42 -5.73 -10.53
C ARG A 213 5.86 -5.32 -10.26
N SER A 214 6.08 -4.05 -9.89
CA SER A 214 7.40 -3.49 -9.61
C SER A 214 8.06 -4.03 -8.32
N ILE A 215 7.33 -4.75 -7.47
CA ILE A 215 7.87 -5.38 -6.26
C ILE A 215 8.86 -6.48 -6.65
N GLN A 216 10.10 -6.38 -6.19
CA GLN A 216 11.18 -7.33 -6.48
C GLN A 216 11.88 -7.84 -5.20
N GLY A 217 11.53 -7.26 -4.04
CA GLY A 217 12.25 -7.47 -2.78
C GLY A 217 13.36 -6.43 -2.58
N THR A 218 13.69 -6.12 -1.32
CA THR A 218 14.72 -5.11 -1.00
C THR A 218 16.16 -5.57 -1.23
N GLY A 219 16.34 -6.75 -1.83
CA GLY A 219 17.64 -7.34 -2.16
C GLY A 219 18.55 -6.41 -2.96
N THR A 220 18.05 -5.57 -3.86
CA THR A 220 18.86 -4.59 -4.62
C THR A 220 19.41 -3.44 -3.76
N ILE A 221 18.69 -3.05 -2.70
CA ILE A 221 19.09 -2.01 -1.75
C ILE A 221 20.16 -2.56 -0.79
N MET A 222 20.00 -3.80 -0.33
CA MET A 222 21.01 -4.48 0.50
C MET A 222 22.25 -4.90 -0.28
N LEU A 223 22.13 -5.40 -1.52
CA LEU A 223 23.29 -5.81 -2.34
C LEU A 223 24.20 -4.61 -2.63
N LYS A 224 23.63 -3.44 -2.96
CA LYS A 224 24.41 -2.21 -3.14
C LYS A 224 25.19 -1.86 -1.87
N LYS A 225 24.58 -1.95 -0.68
CA LYS A 225 25.27 -1.67 0.59
C LYS A 225 26.37 -2.68 0.90
N THR A 226 26.14 -3.98 0.68
CA THR A 226 27.17 -5.01 0.86
C THR A 226 28.35 -4.78 -0.08
N ILE A 227 28.10 -4.46 -1.35
CA ILE A 227 29.15 -4.13 -2.32
C ILE A 227 29.94 -2.89 -1.86
N TYR A 228 29.26 -1.82 -1.44
CA TYR A 228 29.92 -0.58 -1.00
C TYR A 228 30.71 -0.72 0.32
N PHE A 229 30.35 -1.62 1.22
CA PHE A 229 31.07 -1.82 2.49
C PHE A 229 32.11 -2.95 2.42
N VAL A 230 31.84 -4.05 1.72
CA VAL A 230 32.71 -5.22 1.68
C VAL A 230 33.88 -5.01 0.72
N ILE A 231 33.69 -4.33 -0.42
CA ILE A 231 34.77 -4.08 -1.39
C ILE A 231 35.90 -3.24 -0.77
N PRO A 232 35.65 -2.11 -0.09
CA PRO A 232 36.72 -1.34 0.54
C PRO A 232 37.45 -2.13 1.64
N ILE A 233 36.73 -2.91 2.44
CA ILE A 233 37.32 -3.75 3.49
C ILE A 233 38.20 -4.84 2.88
N MET A 234 37.73 -5.53 1.84
CA MET A 234 38.53 -6.51 1.11
C MET A 234 39.78 -5.87 0.47
N LEU A 235 39.67 -4.68 -0.11
CA LEU A 235 40.81 -3.97 -0.69
C LEU A 235 41.85 -3.58 0.37
N ILE A 236 41.41 -3.16 1.56
CA ILE A 236 42.30 -2.88 2.69
C ILE A 236 43.02 -4.15 3.15
N PHE A 237 42.31 -5.27 3.31
CA PHE A 237 42.91 -6.55 3.66
C PHE A 237 43.90 -7.04 2.60
N LEU A 238 43.58 -6.88 1.32
CA LEU A 238 44.46 -7.27 0.21
C LEU A 238 45.74 -6.42 0.20
N ALA A 239 45.63 -5.10 0.41
CA ALA A 239 46.77 -4.20 0.49
C ALA A 239 47.68 -4.52 1.69
N PHE A 240 47.09 -4.88 2.83
CA PHE A 240 47.82 -5.31 4.02
C PHE A 240 48.58 -6.62 3.77
N PHE A 241 47.93 -7.61 3.14
CA PHE A 241 48.54 -8.90 2.81
C PHE A 241 49.68 -8.80 1.79
N VAL A 242 49.53 -7.95 0.76
CA VAL A 242 50.58 -7.70 -0.24
C VAL A 242 51.79 -6.99 0.37
N SER A 243 51.57 -6.09 1.34
CA SER A 243 52.65 -5.37 2.02
C SER A 243 53.45 -6.29 2.96
N PHE A 244 52.79 -7.19 3.68
CA PHE A 244 53.44 -8.16 4.56
C PHE A 244 54.26 -9.23 3.81
N ARG A 245 53.89 -9.56 2.56
CA ARG A 245 54.62 -10.54 1.75
C ARG A 245 55.91 -9.99 1.13
N LYS A 246 56.14 -8.68 1.19
CA LYS A 246 57.33 -7.99 0.65
C LYS A 246 58.38 -7.65 1.72
N MET A 247 58.10 -7.91 3.00
CA MET A 247 59.05 -7.89 4.11
C MET A 247 59.61 -9.30 4.35
#